data_AF-A0A967QQV1-F1
#
_entry.id   AF-A0A967QQV1-F1
#
_cell.length_a   1.000
_cell.length_b   1.000
_cell.length_c   1.000
_cell.angle_alpha   90.00
_cell.angle_beta   90.00
_cell.angle_gamma   90.00
#
_symmetry.space_group_name_H-M   'P 1'
#
loop_
_entity.id
_entity.type
_entity.pdbx_description
1 polymer ?
#
loop_
_entity_poly.entity_id
_entity_poly.type
_entity_poly.pdbx_seq_one_letter_code
_entity_poly.pdbx_strand_id
1 'polypeptide(L)'
;VCVVDDADVEAVVLNDNLLAGMAPGGIIAVHSTVHPDTCRRLANEAESRGVKLLDAPVSGGADAARAGTLAVMVGGDPTAFEAARGVFES
;
A
#
# COMPACT_ATOMS: atom_id res chain seq x y z
N VAL A 1 -2.78 -2.88 2.67
CA VAL A 1 -2.14 -4.20 2.91
C VAL A 1 -1.18 -4.06 4.08
N CYS A 2 -1.33 -4.87 5.12
CA CYS A 2 -0.48 -4.85 6.31
C CYS A 2 -0.27 -6.29 6.78
N VAL A 3 0.83 -6.88 6.32
CA VAL A 3 1.28 -8.27 6.53
C VAL A 3 2.76 -8.29 6.91
N VAL A 4 3.35 -9.48 7.11
CA VAL A 4 4.65 -9.61 7.79
C VAL A 4 5.83 -9.21 6.90
N ASP A 5 5.88 -9.72 5.67
CA ASP A 5 7.03 -9.56 4.79
C ASP A 5 6.68 -9.36 3.31
N ASP A 6 7.71 -9.22 2.49
CA ASP A 6 7.62 -9.07 1.03
C ASP A 6 6.82 -10.20 0.37
N ALA A 7 7.05 -11.46 0.77
CA ALA A 7 6.40 -12.62 0.18
C ALA A 7 4.90 -12.61 0.48
N ASP A 8 4.51 -12.22 1.69
CA ASP A 8 3.11 -12.06 2.07
C ASP A 8 2.44 -10.92 1.28
N VAL A 9 3.13 -9.78 1.09
CA VAL A 9 2.58 -8.67 0.29
C VAL A 9 2.33 -9.13 -1.14
N GLU A 10 3.28 -9.83 -1.75
CA GLU A 10 3.14 -10.38 -3.09
C GLU A 10 2.01 -11.40 -3.18
N ALA A 11 1.92 -12.30 -2.20
CA ALA A 11 0.86 -13.30 -2.13
C ALA A 11 -0.52 -12.62 -2.08
N VAL A 12 -0.72 -11.65 -1.20
CA VAL A 12 -1.99 -10.94 -1.09
C VAL A 12 -2.31 -10.15 -2.37
N VAL A 13 -1.34 -9.39 -2.89
CA VAL A 13 -1.57 -8.48 -4.03
C VAL A 13 -1.82 -9.28 -5.31
N LEU A 14 -1.04 -10.32 -5.58
CA LEU A 14 -1.07 -11.05 -6.84
C LEU A 14 -1.83 -12.38 -6.75
N ASN A 15 -1.49 -13.23 -5.78
CA ASN A 15 -1.93 -14.63 -5.74
C ASN A 15 -3.33 -14.80 -5.13
N ASP A 16 -3.65 -14.02 -4.10
CA ASP A 16 -4.97 -14.01 -3.45
C ASP A 16 -5.97 -13.13 -4.22
N ASN A 17 -5.62 -12.74 -5.44
CA ASN A 17 -6.48 -12.04 -6.40
C ASN A 17 -6.95 -10.65 -5.96
N LEU A 18 -6.28 -10.00 -5.01
CA LEU A 18 -6.60 -8.61 -4.64
C LEU A 18 -6.54 -7.71 -5.88
N LEU A 19 -5.38 -7.64 -6.56
CA LEU A 19 -5.23 -6.83 -7.75
C LEU A 19 -6.13 -7.32 -8.89
N ALA A 20 -6.36 -8.64 -8.98
CA ALA A 20 -7.19 -9.21 -10.02
C ALA A 20 -8.67 -8.79 -9.92
N GLY A 21 -9.17 -8.62 -8.70
CA GLY A 21 -10.55 -8.23 -8.40
C GLY A 21 -10.80 -6.72 -8.31
N MET A 22 -9.76 -5.89 -8.40
CA MET A 22 -9.90 -4.43 -8.32
C MET A 22 -10.38 -3.82 -9.64
N ALA A 23 -11.20 -2.78 -9.52
CA ALA A 23 -11.59 -1.95 -10.66
C ALA A 23 -10.48 -0.92 -10.99
N PRO A 24 -10.37 -0.48 -12.26
CA PRO A 24 -9.52 0.65 -12.63
C PRO A 24 -9.84 1.89 -11.80
N GLY A 25 -8.81 2.64 -11.42
CA GLY A 25 -8.88 3.77 -10.49
C GLY A 25 -8.72 3.38 -9.01
N GLY A 26 -8.64 2.08 -8.69
CA GLY A 26 -8.35 1.62 -7.33
C GLY A 26 -6.94 1.98 -6.85
N ILE A 27 -6.75 2.02 -5.52
CA ILE A 27 -5.47 2.33 -4.88
C ILE A 27 -5.14 1.23 -3.85
N ILE A 28 -3.93 0.67 -3.93
CA ILE A 28 -3.36 -0.24 -2.93
C ILE A 28 -2.34 0.54 -2.11
N ALA A 29 -2.54 0.68 -0.80
CA ALA A 29 -1.51 1.17 0.11
C ALA A 29 -0.83 0.00 0.84
N VAL A 30 0.49 -0.10 0.77
CA VAL A 30 1.28 -1.13 1.47
C VAL A 30 1.86 -0.51 2.75
N HIS A 31 1.38 -0.95 3.91
CA HIS A 31 1.84 -0.49 5.22
C HIS A 31 2.94 -1.37 5.83
N SER A 32 3.14 -2.56 5.27
CA SER A 32 4.25 -3.43 5.64
C SER A 32 5.58 -2.78 5.34
N THR A 33 6.55 -2.94 6.24
CA THR A 33 7.94 -2.56 5.99
C THR A 33 8.58 -3.62 5.11
N VAL A 34 8.55 -3.41 3.79
CA VAL A 34 9.09 -4.33 2.77
C VAL A 34 10.17 -3.66 1.94
N HIS A 35 10.84 -4.43 1.08
CA HIS A 35 11.87 -3.88 0.21
C HIS A 35 11.26 -2.90 -0.83
N PRO A 36 11.89 -1.74 -1.09
CA PRO A 36 11.38 -0.77 -2.07
C PRO A 36 11.19 -1.36 -3.48
N ASP A 37 12.04 -2.32 -3.87
CA ASP A 37 11.92 -2.97 -5.19
C ASP A 37 10.66 -3.86 -5.29
N THR A 38 10.20 -4.43 -4.19
CA THR A 38 8.93 -5.17 -4.13
C THR A 38 7.77 -4.23 -4.44
N CYS A 39 7.71 -3.08 -3.76
CA CYS A 39 6.68 -2.07 -4.03
C CYS A 39 6.76 -1.52 -5.46
N ARG A 40 7.95 -1.24 -6.00
CA ARG A 40 8.12 -0.77 -7.39
C ARG A 40 7.62 -1.79 -8.41
N ARG A 41 7.96 -3.06 -8.22
CA ARG A 41 7.52 -4.14 -9.13
C ARG A 41 5.99 -4.30 -9.09
N LEU A 42 5.41 -4.34 -7.88
CA LEU A 42 3.97 -4.45 -7.72
C LEU A 42 3.22 -3.21 -8.25
N ALA A 43 3.82 -2.02 -8.15
CA ALA A 43 3.25 -0.81 -8.74
C ALA A 43 3.16 -0.90 -10.27
N ASN A 44 4.19 -1.43 -10.94
CA ASN A 44 4.16 -1.65 -12.39
C ASN A 44 3.07 -2.65 -12.80
N GLU A 45 2.94 -3.75 -12.05
CA GLU A 45 1.88 -4.75 -12.29
C GLU A 45 0.49 -4.13 -12.07
N ALA A 46 0.31 -3.35 -11.00
CA ALA A 46 -0.95 -2.68 -10.70
C ALA A 46 -1.33 -1.66 -11.78
N GLU A 47 -0.36 -0.89 -12.28
CA GLU A 47 -0.58 0.13 -13.29
C GLU A 47 -1.07 -0.47 -14.62
N SER A 48 -0.62 -1.67 -14.99
CA SER A 48 -1.12 -2.39 -16.17
C SER A 48 -2.63 -2.67 -16.13
N ARG A 49 -3.22 -2.63 -14.93
CA ARG A 49 -4.66 -2.82 -14.65
C ARG A 49 -5.38 -1.51 -14.30
N GLY A 50 -4.70 -0.38 -14.40
CA GLY A 50 -5.25 0.93 -14.02
C GLY A 50 -5.41 1.11 -12.52
N VAL A 51 -4.72 0.31 -11.69
CA VAL A 51 -4.69 0.45 -10.23
C VAL A 51 -3.37 1.13 -9.85
N LYS A 52 -3.40 2.01 -8.84
CA LYS A 52 -2.20 2.65 -8.32
C LYS A 52 -1.75 1.97 -7.03
N LEU A 53 -0.44 1.91 -6.81
CA LEU A 53 0.13 1.40 -5.57
C LEU A 53 0.92 2.52 -4.87
N LEU A 54 0.69 2.67 -3.58
CA LEU A 54 1.42 3.56 -2.68
C LEU A 54 2.21 2.70 -1.69
N ASP A 55 3.50 2.93 -1.62
CA ASP A 55 4.36 2.39 -0.57
C ASP A 55 4.23 3.29 0.66
N ALA A 56 3.58 2.81 1.72
CA ALA A 56 3.13 3.61 2.85
C ALA A 56 3.51 3.00 4.21
N PRO A 57 4.78 2.59 4.45
CA PRO A 57 5.18 1.96 5.70
C PRO A 57 4.88 2.86 6.91
N VAL A 58 4.53 2.21 8.02
CA VAL A 58 4.12 2.89 9.26
C VAL A 58 5.11 2.68 10.40
N SER A 59 5.18 3.65 11.31
CA SER A 59 6.01 3.59 12.52
C SER A 59 5.22 4.05 13.75
N GLY A 60 5.53 3.47 14.91
CA GLY A 60 4.86 3.76 16.20
C GLY A 60 4.25 2.54 16.91
N GLY A 61 4.18 1.40 16.23
CA GLY A 61 3.70 0.13 16.82
C GLY A 61 2.21 0.12 17.15
N ALA A 62 1.78 -0.93 17.85
CA ALA A 62 0.37 -1.20 18.12
C ALA A 62 -0.31 -0.10 18.96
N ASP A 63 0.43 0.55 19.86
CA ASP A 63 -0.13 1.59 20.72
C ASP A 63 -0.42 2.87 19.92
N ALA A 64 0.50 3.31 19.07
CA ALA A 64 0.26 4.43 18.16
C ALA A 64 -0.85 4.13 17.15
N ALA A 65 -0.95 2.88 16.67
CA ALA A 65 -2.05 2.44 15.81
C ALA A 65 -3.42 2.59 16.49
N ARG A 66 -3.54 2.18 17.75
CA ARG A 66 -4.78 2.35 18.52
C ARG A 66 -5.09 3.82 18.84
N ALA A 67 -4.05 4.63 19.00
CA ALA A 67 -4.18 6.05 19.30
C ALA A 67 -4.39 6.94 18.06
N GLY A 68 -4.29 6.40 16.84
CA GLY A 68 -4.34 7.19 15.61
C GLY A 68 -3.14 8.11 15.41
N THR A 69 -1.97 7.75 15.96
CA THR A 69 -0.76 8.57 15.95
C THR A 69 0.41 7.93 15.21
N LEU A 70 0.13 6.99 14.31
CA LEU A 70 1.15 6.38 13.46
C LEU A 70 1.81 7.44 12.57
N ALA A 71 3.13 7.35 12.45
CA ALA A 71 3.83 8.05 11.39
C ALA A 71 3.74 7.21 10.11
N VAL A 72 3.23 7.80 9.04
CA VAL A 72 3.12 7.17 7.71
C VAL A 72 4.03 7.90 6.74
N MET A 73 4.94 7.17 6.08
CA MET A 73 5.79 7.72 5.02
C MET A 73 5.28 7.20 3.69
N VAL A 74 4.72 8.06 2.84
CA VAL A 74 4.07 7.62 1.60
C VAL A 74 4.93 7.97 0.38
N GLY A 75 5.25 6.94 -0.42
CA GLY A 75 5.89 7.05 -1.72
C GLY A 75 4.97 6.52 -2.83
N GLY A 76 4.93 7.23 -3.96
CA GLY A 76 4.16 6.81 -5.13
C GLY A 76 3.63 7.99 -5.95
N ASP A 77 2.58 7.73 -6.72
CA ASP A 77 1.92 8.73 -7.57
C ASP A 77 1.26 9.84 -6.72
N PRO A 78 1.59 11.13 -6.93
CA PRO A 78 1.03 12.23 -6.14
C PRO A 78 -0.49 12.34 -6.23
N THR A 79 -1.09 12.01 -7.38
CA THR A 79 -2.54 12.08 -7.56
C THR A 79 -3.25 10.97 -6.79
N ALA A 80 -2.64 9.77 -6.73
CA ALA A 80 -3.13 8.68 -5.89
C ALA A 80 -2.98 9.02 -4.41
N PHE A 81 -1.87 9.63 -4.00
CA PHE A 81 -1.69 10.10 -2.62
C PHE A 81 -2.77 11.11 -2.23
N GLU A 82 -3.00 12.15 -3.03
CA GLU A 82 -4.03 13.16 -2.72
C GLU A 82 -5.43 12.56 -2.64
N ALA A 83 -5.77 11.60 -3.52
CA ALA A 83 -7.04 10.89 -3.46
C ALA A 83 -7.20 10.03 -2.19
N ALA A 84 -6.10 9.49 -1.68
CA ALA A 84 -6.06 8.66 -0.47
C ALA A 84 -5.73 9.44 0.81
N ARG A 85 -5.41 10.75 0.73
CA ARG A 85 -4.84 11.53 1.84
C ARG A 85 -5.68 11.48 3.10
N GLY A 86 -7.01 11.60 2.96
CA GLY A 86 -7.94 11.52 4.09
C GLY A 86 -7.93 10.18 4.84
N VAL A 87 -7.43 9.10 4.23
CA VAL A 87 -7.28 7.78 4.87
C VAL A 87 -6.01 7.72 5.74
N PHE A 88 -4.97 8.49 5.39
CA PHE A 88 -3.72 8.54 6.16
C PHE A 88 -3.78 9.54 7.33
N GLU A 89 -4.68 10.52 7.25
CA GLU A 89 -4.84 11.60 8.25
C GLU A 89 -5.95 11.32 9.29
N SER A 90 -6.60 10.15 9.25
CA SER A 90 -7.69 9.75 10.14
C SER A 90 -7.22 9.04 11.40
#